data_AF-A0A7X8GHQ2-F1
#
_entry.id   AF-A0A7X8GHQ2-F1
#
_cell.length_a   1.000
_cell.length_b   1.000
_cell.length_c   1.000
_cell.angle_alpha   90.00
_cell.angle_beta   90.00
_cell.angle_gamma   90.00
#
_symmetry.space_group_name_H-M   'P 1'
#
loop_
_entity.id
_entity.type
_entity.pdbx_description
1 polymer ?
#
loop_
_entity_poly.entity_id
_entity_poly.type
_entity_poly.pdbx_seq_one_letter_code
_entity_poly.pdbx_strand_id
1 'polypeptide(L)'
;MKIENGSKVSLDYTLTVDGGVVDSSEDHEPLIYTHGEQQIIPGLERELTGLMAGDEKSVTVSAKDGYGEIDPEAMRDIPRSALPPDLQPEVGMTLAVRGPHGQAMPVHVTAVDTDKITLDLNHPLAGKTLHFKVKIISVT
;
A
#
# COMPACT_ATOMS: atom_id res chain seq x y z
N MET A 1 12.20 -15.18 21.21
CA MET A 1 10.92 -14.58 21.65
C MET A 1 9.93 -14.77 20.52
N LYS A 2 8.66 -15.07 20.82
CA LYS A 2 7.62 -15.15 19.79
C LYS A 2 7.01 -13.78 19.58
N ILE A 3 6.60 -13.49 18.35
CA ILE A 3 5.85 -12.28 18.03
C ILE A 3 4.47 -12.35 18.69
N GLU A 4 4.15 -11.34 19.48
CA GLU A 4 2.86 -11.09 20.12
C GLU A 4 2.61 -9.58 20.25
N ASN A 5 1.41 -9.16 20.68
CA ASN A 5 1.06 -7.75 20.80
C ASN A 5 2.08 -7.00 21.68
N GLY A 6 2.54 -5.84 21.21
CA GLY A 6 3.57 -5.03 21.84
C GLY A 6 5.01 -5.42 21.49
N SER A 7 5.23 -6.56 20.81
CA SER A 7 6.55 -6.93 20.29
C SER A 7 7.01 -5.92 19.25
N LYS A 8 8.24 -5.45 19.36
CA LYS A 8 8.91 -4.71 18.29
C LYS A 8 9.61 -5.69 17.38
N VAL A 9 9.22 -5.69 16.11
CA VAL A 9 9.65 -6.67 15.11
C VAL A 9 10.42 -5.96 14.01
N SER A 10 11.58 -6.50 13.66
CA SER A 10 12.32 -6.16 12.45
C SER A 10 12.21 -7.32 11.47
N LEU A 11 11.82 -7.04 10.22
CA LEU A 11 11.68 -8.07 9.20
C LEU A 11 12.21 -7.60 7.85
N ASP A 12 12.81 -8.54 7.13
CA ASP A 12 13.03 -8.38 5.70
C ASP A 12 11.85 -8.93 4.92
N TYR A 13 11.52 -8.29 3.81
CA TYR A 13 10.44 -8.75 2.94
C TYR A 13 10.69 -8.48 1.46
N THR A 14 10.02 -9.29 0.64
CA THR A 14 9.80 -9.01 -0.77
C THR A 14 8.31 -9.12 -1.05
N LEU A 15 7.72 -8.06 -1.60
CA LEU A 15 6.33 -8.03 -2.03
C LEU A 15 6.24 -8.23 -3.54
N THR A 16 5.52 -9.26 -3.94
CA THR A 16 5.17 -9.55 -5.34
C THR A 16 3.67 -9.38 -5.56
N VAL A 17 3.31 -8.70 -6.65
CA VAL A 17 1.92 -8.49 -7.10
C VAL A 17 1.86 -8.75 -8.60
N ASP A 18 0.84 -9.47 -9.06
CA ASP A 18 0.63 -9.81 -10.48
C ASP A 18 1.88 -10.41 -11.19
N GLY A 19 2.72 -11.14 -10.42
CA GLY A 19 3.93 -11.79 -10.92
C GLY A 19 5.18 -10.91 -10.95
N GLY A 20 5.10 -9.62 -10.58
CA GLY A 20 6.23 -8.70 -10.50
C GLY A 20 6.55 -8.28 -9.06
N VAL A 21 7.83 -8.07 -8.75
CA VAL A 21 8.25 -7.46 -7.48
C VAL A 21 7.85 -5.98 -7.52
N VAL A 22 7.10 -5.54 -6.52
CA VAL A 22 6.65 -4.14 -6.41
C VAL A 22 7.32 -3.40 -5.26
N ASP A 23 7.79 -4.11 -4.24
CA ASP A 23 8.52 -3.54 -3.11
C ASP A 23 9.43 -4.61 -2.46
N SER A 24 10.53 -4.18 -1.84
CA SER A 24 11.48 -5.06 -1.17
C SER A 24 12.31 -4.30 -0.14
N SER A 25 12.62 -4.93 0.99
CA SER A 25 13.61 -4.43 1.93
C SER A 25 15.05 -4.83 1.60
N GLU A 26 15.28 -5.71 0.61
CA GLU A 26 16.65 -6.17 0.27
C GLU A 26 17.61 -5.02 -0.09
N ASP A 27 17.09 -3.96 -0.70
CA ASP A 27 17.85 -2.77 -1.10
C ASP A 27 17.82 -1.64 -0.04
N HIS A 28 17.17 -1.85 1.10
CA HIS A 28 16.88 -0.84 2.12
C HIS A 28 17.08 -1.37 3.55
N GLU A 29 16.74 -0.56 4.56
CA GLU A 29 16.71 -1.03 5.94
C GLU A 29 15.51 -1.97 6.16
N PRO A 30 15.64 -3.00 7.02
CA PRO A 30 14.53 -3.87 7.39
C PRO A 30 13.32 -3.08 7.88
N LEU A 31 12.12 -3.57 7.56
CA LEU A 31 10.89 -2.96 8.04
C LEU A 31 10.77 -3.20 9.55
N ILE A 32 10.68 -2.10 10.31
CA ILE A 32 10.48 -2.13 11.76
C ILE A 32 9.05 -1.69 12.07
N TYR A 33 8.33 -2.52 12.84
CA TYR A 33 7.00 -2.21 13.31
C TYR A 33 6.75 -2.73 14.72
N THR A 34 5.72 -2.22 15.38
CA THR A 34 5.20 -2.73 16.65
C THR A 34 3.95 -3.56 16.38
N HIS A 35 3.98 -4.83 16.79
CA HIS A 35 2.90 -5.76 16.55
C HIS A 35 1.65 -5.42 17.37
N GLY A 36 0.49 -5.38 16.71
CA GLY A 36 -0.79 -5.01 17.30
C GLY A 36 -1.11 -3.51 17.25
N GLU A 37 -0.20 -2.67 16.74
CA GLU A 37 -0.38 -1.22 16.61
C GLU A 37 -0.84 -0.80 15.20
N GLN A 38 -1.24 -1.75 14.35
CA GLN A 38 -1.78 -1.51 13.00
C GLN A 38 -0.84 -0.70 12.09
N GLN A 39 0.47 -0.86 12.28
CA GLN A 39 1.50 -0.19 11.48
C GLN A 39 1.74 -0.86 10.13
N ILE A 40 1.30 -2.11 9.97
CA ILE A 40 1.33 -2.87 8.72
C ILE A 40 -0.08 -3.40 8.41
N ILE A 41 -0.28 -3.86 7.17
CA ILE A 41 -1.57 -4.41 6.74
C ILE A 41 -2.01 -5.60 7.62
N PRO A 42 -3.30 -5.70 7.98
CA PRO A 42 -3.77 -6.64 9.00
C PRO A 42 -3.57 -8.10 8.62
N GLY A 43 -3.67 -8.43 7.33
CA GLY A 43 -3.42 -9.79 6.84
C GLY A 43 -1.97 -10.23 7.00
N LEU A 44 -1.01 -9.32 6.82
CA LEU A 44 0.40 -9.63 7.05
C LEU A 44 0.65 -9.79 8.55
N GLU A 45 0.22 -8.81 9.37
CA GLU A 45 0.42 -8.83 10.81
C GLU A 45 -0.05 -10.15 11.44
N ARG A 46 -1.30 -10.56 11.14
CA ARG A 46 -1.88 -11.82 11.63
C ARG A 46 -1.03 -13.05 11.29
N GLU A 47 -0.41 -13.07 10.12
CA GLU A 47 0.37 -14.22 9.66
C GLU A 47 1.78 -14.27 10.26
N LEU A 48 2.24 -13.18 10.87
CA LEU A 48 3.52 -13.10 11.58
C LEU A 48 3.40 -13.48 13.07
N THR A 49 2.19 -13.48 13.64
CA THR A 49 1.96 -13.84 15.05
C THR A 49 2.55 -15.23 15.36
N GLY A 50 3.34 -15.30 16.44
CA GLY A 50 3.95 -16.53 16.91
C GLY A 50 5.28 -16.93 16.24
N LEU A 51 5.68 -16.26 15.15
CA LEU A 51 7.01 -16.44 14.55
C LEU A 51 8.11 -15.90 15.48
N MET A 52 9.34 -16.33 15.26
CA MET A 52 10.53 -15.91 16.00
C MET A 52 11.61 -15.35 15.06
N ALA A 53 12.60 -14.67 15.63
CA ALA A 53 13.78 -14.26 14.89
C ALA A 53 14.47 -15.46 14.21
N GLY A 54 14.77 -15.30 12.92
CA GLY A 54 15.29 -16.35 12.04
C GLY A 54 14.23 -17.08 11.22
N ASP A 55 12.94 -16.99 11.58
CA ASP A 55 11.88 -17.63 10.81
C ASP A 55 11.66 -16.95 9.45
N GLU A 56 11.40 -17.76 8.43
CA GLU A 56 11.02 -17.32 7.10
C GLU A 56 9.63 -17.87 6.74
N LYS A 57 8.80 -17.05 6.10
CA LYS A 57 7.44 -17.44 5.72
C LYS A 57 7.01 -16.78 4.42
N SER A 58 6.33 -17.53 3.56
CA SER A 58 5.57 -16.98 2.44
C SER A 58 4.13 -16.74 2.88
N VAL A 59 3.64 -15.52 2.68
CA VAL A 59 2.32 -15.07 3.11
C VAL A 59 1.55 -14.55 1.90
N THR A 60 0.31 -14.98 1.76
CA THR A 60 -0.62 -14.43 0.76
C THR A 60 -1.70 -13.64 1.48
N VAL A 61 -1.83 -12.36 1.14
CA VAL A 61 -2.80 -11.45 1.72
C VAL A 61 -3.81 -11.05 0.66
N SER A 62 -5.09 -11.32 0.93
CA SER A 62 -6.18 -10.89 0.03
C SER A 62 -6.29 -9.35 0.00
N ALA A 63 -6.90 -8.79 -1.04
CA ALA A 63 -7.13 -7.34 -1.15
C ALA A 63 -7.78 -6.76 0.12
N LYS A 64 -8.85 -7.42 0.60
CA LYS A 64 -9.59 -7.03 1.81
C LYS A 64 -8.72 -6.97 3.07
N ASP A 65 -7.79 -7.90 3.23
CA ASP A 65 -6.87 -7.95 4.38
C ASP A 65 -5.57 -7.15 4.14
N GLY A 66 -5.40 -6.60 2.94
CA GLY A 66 -4.25 -5.81 2.52
C GLY A 66 -4.58 -4.33 2.49
N TYR A 67 -4.59 -3.76 1.28
CA TYR A 67 -4.87 -2.33 1.04
C TYR A 67 -6.34 -2.03 0.71
N GLY A 68 -7.23 -2.98 0.98
CA GLY A 68 -8.65 -2.87 0.69
C GLY A 68 -9.03 -3.36 -0.70
N GLU A 69 -10.32 -3.52 -0.93
CA GLU A 69 -10.88 -3.72 -2.27
C GLU A 69 -10.90 -2.40 -3.04
N ILE A 70 -11.03 -2.45 -4.37
CA ILE A 70 -11.27 -1.24 -5.15
C ILE A 70 -12.62 -0.69 -4.73
N ASP A 71 -12.63 0.55 -4.25
CA ASP A 71 -13.82 1.31 -3.92
C ASP A 71 -14.25 2.15 -5.14
N PRO A 72 -15.38 1.83 -5.79
CA PRO A 72 -15.92 2.65 -6.88
C PRO A 72 -16.30 4.08 -6.42
N GLU A 73 -16.62 4.28 -5.14
CA GLU A 73 -16.95 5.60 -4.57
C GLU A 73 -15.70 6.46 -4.32
N ALA A 74 -14.51 5.85 -4.35
CA ALA A 74 -13.24 6.56 -4.31
C ALA A 74 -12.85 7.15 -5.69
N MET A 75 -13.66 6.96 -6.73
CA MET A 75 -13.50 7.70 -7.98
C MET A 75 -14.15 9.08 -7.86
N ARG A 76 -13.39 10.13 -8.20
CA ARG A 76 -13.87 11.51 -8.15
C ARG A 76 -13.69 12.23 -9.46
N ASP A 77 -14.80 12.80 -9.93
CA ASP A 77 -14.79 13.74 -11.02
C ASP A 77 -14.38 15.13 -10.51
N ILE A 78 -13.41 15.73 -11.18
CA ILE A 78 -13.08 17.14 -10.98
C ILE A 78 -13.16 17.90 -12.30
N PRO A 79 -13.62 19.16 -12.28
CA PRO A 79 -13.66 19.97 -13.49
C PRO A 79 -12.23 20.27 -13.95
N ARG A 80 -11.99 20.28 -15.27
CA ARG A 80 -10.67 20.61 -15.84
C ARG A 80 -10.20 22.00 -15.43
N SER A 81 -11.12 22.92 -15.16
CA SER A 81 -10.80 24.27 -14.67
C SER A 81 -10.17 24.30 -13.28
N ALA A 82 -10.26 23.21 -12.50
CA ALA A 82 -9.56 23.07 -11.23
C ALA A 82 -8.08 22.67 -11.39
N LEU A 83 -7.67 22.25 -12.59
CA LEU A 83 -6.29 21.91 -12.90
C LEU A 83 -5.49 23.19 -13.23
N PRO A 84 -4.16 23.17 -12.99
CA PRO A 84 -3.29 24.21 -13.51
C PRO A 84 -3.46 24.38 -15.03
N PRO A 85 -3.46 25.61 -15.57
CA PRO A 85 -3.74 25.87 -16.98
C PRO A 85 -2.69 25.28 -17.94
N ASP A 86 -1.49 24.99 -17.43
CA ASP A 86 -0.37 24.35 -18.11
C ASP A 86 -0.39 22.81 -18.00
N LEU A 87 -1.23 22.24 -17.13
CA LEU A 87 -1.36 20.80 -16.95
C LEU A 87 -2.28 20.20 -18.02
N GLN A 88 -1.73 19.28 -18.83
CA GLN A 88 -2.52 18.46 -19.75
C GLN A 88 -2.73 17.07 -19.12
N PRO A 89 -3.92 16.76 -18.58
CA PRO A 89 -4.19 15.46 -17.98
C PRO A 89 -4.28 14.38 -19.05
N GLU A 90 -3.65 13.24 -18.79
CA GLU A 90 -3.71 12.03 -19.61
C GLU A 90 -4.16 10.84 -18.76
N VAL A 91 -4.95 9.93 -19.33
CA VAL A 91 -5.27 8.66 -18.67
C VAL A 91 -3.96 7.91 -18.43
N GLY A 92 -3.70 7.46 -17.20
CA GLY A 92 -2.36 6.97 -16.84
C GLY A 92 -1.60 7.89 -15.90
N MET A 93 -1.90 9.19 -15.93
CA MET A 93 -1.12 10.18 -15.20
C MET A 93 -1.40 10.14 -13.70
N THR A 94 -0.35 10.15 -12.90
CA THR A 94 -0.45 10.37 -11.45
C THR A 94 -0.38 11.85 -11.14
N LEU A 95 -1.39 12.36 -10.43
CA LEU A 95 -1.46 13.72 -9.92
C LEU A 95 -1.32 13.72 -8.39
N ALA A 96 -0.81 14.81 -7.82
CA ALA A 96 -0.78 15.01 -6.38
C ALA A 96 -1.94 15.92 -5.97
N VAL A 97 -2.92 15.39 -5.26
CA VAL A 97 -4.02 16.17 -4.68
C VAL A 97 -3.76 16.46 -3.21
N ARG A 98 -4.21 17.61 -2.70
CA ARG A 98 -4.14 17.89 -1.27
C ARG A 98 -5.28 17.17 -0.54
N GLY A 99 -4.92 16.29 0.37
CA GLY A 99 -5.85 15.62 1.27
C GLY A 99 -6.39 16.56 2.37
N PRO A 100 -7.37 16.10 3.16
CA PRO A 100 -8.03 16.90 4.20
C PRO A 100 -7.11 17.50 5.27
N HIS A 101 -5.97 16.84 5.53
CA HIS A 101 -4.97 17.30 6.50
C HIS A 101 -3.76 17.98 5.86
N GLY A 102 -3.86 18.34 4.57
CA GLY A 102 -2.82 19.09 3.85
C GLY A 102 -1.70 18.24 3.26
N GLN A 103 -1.64 16.92 3.52
CA GLN A 103 -0.70 16.05 2.80
C GLN A 103 -1.02 15.97 1.31
N ALA A 104 0.02 15.85 0.49
CA ALA A 104 -0.12 15.46 -0.91
C ALA A 104 -0.43 13.95 -0.99
N MET A 105 -1.51 13.59 -1.66
CA MET A 105 -1.90 12.22 -1.95
C MET A 105 -1.77 11.97 -3.46
N PRO A 106 -1.02 10.94 -3.88
CA PRO A 106 -0.98 10.55 -5.28
C PRO A 106 -2.33 9.94 -5.68
N VAL A 107 -2.87 10.37 -6.81
CA VAL A 107 -4.11 9.87 -7.40
C VAL A 107 -3.91 9.67 -8.89
N HIS A 108 -4.62 8.71 -9.47
CA HIS A 108 -4.43 8.34 -10.87
C HIS A 108 -5.59 8.85 -11.72
N VAL A 109 -5.31 9.53 -12.83
CA VAL A 109 -6.31 9.87 -13.85
C VAL A 109 -6.76 8.60 -14.59
N THR A 110 -8.05 8.25 -14.43
CA THR A 110 -8.67 7.08 -15.07
C THR A 110 -9.48 7.44 -16.30
N ALA A 111 -9.99 8.67 -16.38
CA ALA A 111 -10.71 9.17 -17.55
C ALA A 111 -10.44 10.67 -17.76
N VAL A 112 -10.42 11.06 -19.03
CA VAL A 112 -10.25 12.46 -19.46
C VAL A 112 -11.36 12.80 -20.43
N ASP A 113 -12.27 13.68 -20.01
CA ASP A 113 -13.34 14.22 -20.82
C ASP A 113 -13.05 15.67 -21.25
N THR A 114 -14.00 16.28 -21.96
CA THR A 114 -13.87 17.66 -22.47
C THR A 114 -13.93 18.70 -21.35
N ASP A 115 -14.74 18.47 -20.32
CA ASP A 115 -15.04 19.41 -19.23
C ASP A 115 -14.52 18.94 -17.86
N LYS A 116 -14.30 17.64 -17.69
CA LYS A 116 -13.86 17.02 -16.43
C LYS A 116 -12.78 15.95 -16.63
N ILE A 117 -12.17 15.53 -15.53
CA ILE A 117 -11.37 14.32 -15.45
C ILE A 117 -11.84 13.48 -14.27
N THR A 118 -11.68 12.16 -14.36
CA THR A 118 -11.94 11.23 -13.26
C THR A 118 -10.62 10.82 -12.64
N LEU A 119 -10.54 10.97 -11.32
CA LEU A 119 -9.42 10.60 -10.48
C LEU A 119 -9.77 9.37 -9.66
N ASP A 120 -8.86 8.42 -9.59
CA ASP A 120 -8.91 7.29 -8.68
C ASP A 120 -8.12 7.61 -7.40
N LEU A 121 -8.83 7.64 -6.27
CA LEU A 121 -8.27 7.88 -4.95
C LEU A 121 -7.98 6.57 -4.18
N ASN A 122 -8.21 5.40 -4.79
CA ASN A 122 -7.85 4.12 -4.19
C ASN A 122 -6.34 4.04 -3.93
N HIS A 123 -5.96 3.23 -2.95
CA HIS A 123 -4.55 2.88 -2.77
C HIS A 123 -4.02 2.21 -4.06
N PRO A 124 -2.76 2.45 -4.50
CA PRO A 124 -2.22 1.85 -5.74
C PRO A 124 -2.29 0.31 -5.80
N LEU A 125 -2.34 -0.33 -4.63
CA LEU A 125 -2.45 -1.78 -4.47
C LEU A 125 -3.85 -2.25 -4.04
N ALA A 126 -4.86 -1.37 -4.05
CA ALA A 126 -6.24 -1.76 -3.76
C ALA A 126 -6.76 -2.78 -4.79
N GLY A 127 -7.57 -3.73 -4.33
CA GLY A 127 -8.07 -4.84 -5.15
C GLY A 127 -7.02 -5.90 -5.53
N LYS A 128 -5.75 -5.72 -5.15
CA LYS A 128 -4.68 -6.67 -5.47
C LYS A 128 -4.52 -7.73 -4.39
N THR A 129 -4.22 -8.96 -4.82
CA THR A 129 -3.70 -9.99 -3.92
C THR A 129 -2.20 -9.82 -3.78
N LEU A 130 -1.71 -9.80 -2.54
CA LEU A 130 -0.33 -9.49 -2.20
C LEU A 130 0.39 -10.78 -1.78
N HIS A 131 1.57 -11.01 -2.34
CA HIS A 131 2.41 -12.15 -1.99
C HIS A 131 3.70 -11.66 -1.33
N PHE A 132 3.83 -11.89 -0.04
CA PHE A 132 5.01 -11.55 0.73
C PHE A 132 5.88 -12.78 0.93
N LYS A 133 7.19 -12.62 0.74
CA LYS A 133 8.18 -13.48 1.38
C LYS A 133 8.77 -12.67 2.52
N VAL A 134 8.71 -13.17 3.74
CA VAL A 134 9.22 -12.49 4.93
C VAL A 134 10.31 -13.30 5.60
N LYS A 135 11.24 -12.60 6.23
CA LYS A 135 12.25 -13.12 7.14
C LYS A 135 12.29 -12.27 8.40
N ILE A 136 12.03 -12.87 9.56
CA ILE A 136 12.10 -12.15 10.82
C ILE A 136 13.55 -11.98 11.22
N ILE A 137 14.01 -10.73 11.33
CA ILE A 137 15.38 -10.39 11.69
C ILE A 137 15.54 -10.33 13.21
N SER A 138 14.61 -9.65 13.89
CA SER A 138 14.62 -9.57 15.36
C SER A 138 13.21 -9.39 15.93
N VAL A 139 13.06 -9.81 17.19
CA VAL A 139 11.84 -9.64 18.00
C VAL A 139 12.31 -9.21 19.39
N THR A 140 11.83 -8.06 19.85
CA THR A 140 12.20 -7.47 21.15
C THR A 140 10.99 -6.96 21.90
#